data_AF-A0A7C5CZ69-F1
#
_entry.id   AF-A0A7C5CZ69-F1
#
_cell.length_a   1.000
_cell.length_b   1.000
_cell.length_c   1.000
_cell.angle_alpha   90.00
_cell.angle_beta   90.00
_cell.angle_gamma   90.00
#
_symmetry.space_group_name_H-M   'P 1'
#
loop_
_entity.id
_entity.type
_entity.pdbx_description
1 polymer ?
#
loop_
_entity_poly.entity_id
_entity_poly.type
_entity_poly.pdbx_seq_one_letter_code
_entity_poly.pdbx_strand_id
1 'polypeptide(L)' 'MSSSEATRILPDLQGSLVCEDVRREVTGNFILVGVLDVVRVPAVPVTAHRIAIFNRWIAGVGEFI' A
#
# COMPACT_ATOMS: atom_id res chain seq x y z
N MET A 1 35.92 1.80 9.83
CA MET A 1 34.68 1.95 10.62
C MET A 1 33.50 1.64 9.72
N SER A 2 32.72 0.64 10.12
CA SER A 2 31.76 -0.14 9.31
C SER A 2 30.49 0.64 8.94
N SER A 3 30.11 0.61 7.66
CA SER A 3 28.89 1.24 7.10
C SER A 3 27.67 0.30 7.14
N SER A 4 27.31 -0.27 8.29
CA SER A 4 26.36 -1.41 8.34
C SER A 4 25.26 -1.30 9.41
N GLU A 5 24.77 -0.11 9.75
CA GLU A 5 23.62 0.02 10.69
C GLU A 5 22.25 0.20 10.01
N ALA A 6 22.18 0.77 8.81
CA ALA A 6 20.89 1.06 8.15
C ALA A 6 20.14 -0.19 7.66
N THR A 7 20.83 -1.32 7.46
CA THR A 7 20.25 -2.58 6.95
C THR A 7 19.60 -3.44 8.03
N ARG A 8 19.66 -3.06 9.32
CA ARG A 8 19.16 -3.92 10.41
C ARG A 8 17.67 -3.81 10.72
N ILE A 9 17.01 -2.71 10.36
CA ILE A 9 15.58 -2.57 10.60
C ILE A 9 14.87 -2.95 9.30
N LEU A 10 14.28 -4.15 9.30
CA LEU A 10 13.48 -4.63 8.18
C LEU A 10 12.24 -3.74 8.03
N PRO A 11 11.87 -3.32 6.81
CA PRO A 11 10.64 -2.58 6.60
C PRO A 11 9.46 -3.42 7.10
N ASP A 12 8.67 -2.83 7.98
CA ASP A 12 7.52 -3.48 8.61
C ASP A 12 6.23 -2.99 7.97
N LEU A 13 5.37 -3.93 7.54
CA LEU A 13 4.09 -3.62 6.92
C LEU A 13 3.05 -3.44 8.03
N GLN A 14 2.67 -2.19 8.30
CA GLN A 14 1.60 -1.92 9.27
C GLN A 14 0.22 -2.25 8.74
N GLY A 15 0.04 -2.24 7.42
CA GLY A 15 -1.25 -2.58 6.83
C GLY A 15 -1.28 -2.48 5.32
N SER A 16 -2.20 -3.25 4.74
CA SER A 16 -2.55 -3.27 3.33
C SER A 16 -4.06 -3.12 3.19
N LEU A 17 -4.51 -2.16 2.39
CA LEU A 17 -5.93 -1.88 2.14
C LEU A 17 -6.22 -1.94 0.64
N VAL A 18 -7.31 -2.62 0.28
CA VAL A 18 -7.83 -2.60 -1.09
C VAL A 18 -8.80 -1.43 -1.22
N CYS A 19 -8.70 -0.70 -2.32
CA CYS A 19 -9.55 0.45 -2.60
C CYS A 19 -9.77 0.64 -4.10
N GLU A 20 -10.72 1.47 -4.49
CA GLU A 20 -10.96 1.78 -5.91
C GLU A 20 -9.90 2.74 -6.46
N ASP A 21 -9.44 3.70 -5.64
CA ASP A 21 -8.47 4.72 -6.01
C ASP A 21 -7.68 5.23 -4.79
N VAL A 22 -6.45 5.69 -5.04
CA VAL A 22 -5.59 6.35 -4.06
C VAL A 22 -5.20 7.72 -4.60
N ARG A 23 -5.52 8.76 -3.86
CA ARG A 23 -5.22 10.15 -4.24
C ARG A 23 -4.22 10.74 -3.27
N ARG A 24 -3.27 11.52 -3.79
CA ARG A 24 -2.31 12.28 -2.98
C ARG A 24 -2.78 13.73 -2.88
N GLU A 25 -2.96 14.21 -1.66
CA GLU A 25 -3.24 15.62 -1.41
C GLU A 25 -1.97 16.47 -1.52
N VAL A 26 -2.16 17.79 -1.72
CA VAL A 26 -1.06 18.77 -1.72
C VAL A 26 -0.28 18.77 -0.40
N THR A 27 -0.95 18.43 0.70
CA THR A 27 -0.37 18.28 2.05
C THR A 27 0.55 17.06 2.18
N GLY A 28 0.55 16.17 1.19
CA GLY A 28 1.30 14.90 1.22
C GLY A 28 0.52 13.73 1.83
N ASN A 29 -0.68 13.96 2.36
CA ASN A 29 -1.56 12.90 2.84
C ASN A 29 -2.16 12.09 1.68
N PHE A 30 -2.55 10.84 1.98
CA PHE A 30 -3.28 9.99 1.05
C PHE A 30 -4.76 9.93 1.41
N ILE A 31 -5.62 10.03 0.40
CA ILE A 31 -7.04 9.71 0.48
C ILE A 31 -7.25 8.37 -0.21
N LEU A 32 -7.85 7.43 0.52
CA LEU A 32 -8.31 6.17 -0.04
C LEU A 32 -9.79 6.32 -0.41
N VAL A 33 -10.12 6.09 -1.68
CA VAL A 33 -11.49 6.19 -2.19
C VAL A 33 -12.05 4.80 -2.38
N GLY A 34 -13.25 4.55 -1.86
CA GLY A 34 -13.92 3.26 -1.98
C GLY A 34 -13.10 2.13 -1.37
N VAL A 35 -12.76 2.22 -0.09
CA VAL A 35 -12.05 1.14 0.62
C VAL A 35 -12.94 -0.11 0.67
N LEU A 36 -12.39 -1.25 0.25
CA LEU A 36 -13.10 -2.51 0.08
C LEU A 36 -12.64 -3.52 1.12
N ASP A 37 -13.60 -4.05 1.89
CA ASP A 37 -13.38 -5.21 2.77
C ASP A 37 -13.53 -6.54 1.98
N VAL A 38 -14.44 -6.56 0.99
CA VAL A 38 -14.68 -7.71 0.13
C VAL A 38 -15.08 -7.30 -1.28
N VAL A 39 -14.57 -8.02 -2.28
CA VAL A 39 -14.96 -7.87 -3.69
C VAL A 39 -16.03 -8.92 -4.00
N ARG A 40 -17.31 -8.51 -4.02
CA ARG A 40 -18.43 -9.41 -4.32
C ARG A 40 -18.71 -9.44 -5.82
N VAL A 41 -18.61 -10.63 -6.41
CA VAL A 41 -18.89 -10.88 -7.83
C VAL A 41 -19.69 -12.16 -8.01
N PRO A 42 -20.58 -12.24 -9.02
CA PRO A 42 -21.46 -13.39 -9.21
C PRO A 42 -20.72 -14.66 -9.65
N ALA A 43 -19.60 -14.53 -10.36
CA ALA A 43 -18.72 -15.61 -10.78
C ALA A 43 -17.31 -15.07 -11.04
N VAL A 44 -16.31 -15.95 -10.97
CA VAL A 44 -14.90 -15.65 -11.32
C VAL A 44 -14.50 -16.44 -12.58
N PRO A 45 -13.60 -15.90 -13.43
CA PRO A 45 -12.86 -14.64 -13.30
C PRO A 45 -13.72 -13.40 -13.61
N VAL A 46 -13.33 -12.25 -13.08
CA VAL A 46 -14.01 -10.95 -13.27
C VAL A 46 -13.02 -9.90 -13.75
N THR A 47 -13.52 -8.94 -14.52
CA THR A 47 -12.77 -7.74 -14.91
C THR A 47 -13.27 -6.54 -14.11
N ALA A 48 -12.36 -5.85 -13.42
CA ALA A 48 -12.64 -4.56 -12.78
C ALA A 48 -12.00 -3.44 -13.59
N HIS A 49 -12.66 -2.28 -13.70
CA HIS A 49 -12.07 -1.10 -14.34
C HIS A 49 -10.80 -0.66 -13.60
N ARG A 50 -10.84 -0.64 -12.27
CA ARG A 50 -9.71 -0.25 -11.42
C ARG A 50 -9.83 -0.88 -10.04
N ILE A 51 -8.71 -1.37 -9.52
CA ILE A 51 -8.51 -1.75 -8.12
C ILE A 51 -7.11 -1.25 -7.75
N ALA A 52 -6.99 -0.63 -6.60
CA ALA A 52 -5.74 -0.14 -6.03
C ALA A 52 -5.47 -0.82 -4.68
N ILE A 53 -4.19 -0.99 -4.35
CA ILE A 53 -3.73 -1.50 -3.06
C ILE A 53 -2.87 -0.43 -2.42
N PHE A 54 -3.25 0.00 -1.23
CA PHE A 54 -2.48 0.93 -0.42
C PHE A 54 -1.74 0.17 0.69
N ASN A 55 -0.42 0.28 0.70
CA ASN A 55 0.43 -0.31 1.73
C ASN A 55 1.05 0.79 2.59
N ARG A 56 1.01 0.61 3.91
CA ARG A 56 1.73 1.46 4.86
C ARG A 56 2.91 0.69 5.43
N TRP A 57 4.10 1.07 5.01
CA TRP A 57 5.37 0.55 5.53
C TRP A 57 5.96 1.50 6.57
N ILE A 58 6.61 0.95 7.60
CA ILE A 58 7.38 1.69 8.61
C ILE A 58 8.75 1.05 8.80
N ALA A 59 9.59 1.66 9.65
CA ALA A 59 10.78 1.02 10.20
C ALA A 59 11.77 0.48 9.15
N GLY A 60 11.94 1.16 8.02
CA GLY A 60 12.90 0.79 6.99
C GLY A 60 13.52 2.01 6.33
N VAL A 61 14.80 1.88 5.97
CA VAL A 61 15.45 2.73 4.96
C VAL A 61 15.73 1.81 3.78
N GLY A 62 15.09 2.05 2.63
CA GLY A 62 15.23 1.20 1.45
C GLY A 62 14.63 1.83 0.20
N GLU A 63 15.09 1.39 -0.97
CA GLU A 63 14.41 1.65 -2.24
C GLU A 63 13.17 0.75 -2.30
N PHE A 64 11.99 1.37 -2.25
CA PHE A 64 10.73 0.65 -2.50
C PHE A 64 10.62 0.43 -4.01
N ILE A 65 11.00 -0.75 -4.49
CA ILE A 65 10.80 -1.22 -5.89
C ILE A 65 9.41 -1.82 -6.08
#